data_AF-A0A917SKK0-F1
#
_entry.id   AF-A0A917SKK0-F1
#
_cell.length_a   1.000
_cell.length_b   1.000
_cell.length_c   1.000
_cell.angle_alpha   90.00
_cell.angle_beta   90.00
_cell.angle_gamma   90.00
#
_symmetry.space_group_name_H-M   'P 1'
#
loop_
_entity.id
_entity.type
_entity.pdbx_description
1 polymer ?
#
loop_
_entity_poly.entity_id
_entity_poly.type
_entity_poly.pdbx_seq_one_letter_code
_entity_poly.pdbx_strand_id
1 'polypeptide(L)'
;MFLSRLTALALFALAPTLVSAEAVTGTATYRERILPPPGAVFLAVIQDVSSTGGKAVDIGQDEQPDPEGPPFRFSIEYDPAAIDPTHRYVVRTTLRDAGGALLFTSDTVTPVITGGAPTTVEMQMVAVAQPAGAAGAPVPPAAQEAQRDVRGLTLPATYTGTLPCADCEGISHHLDLWPDHGFHLRRQWLGRDATAEASEIRRDAIGLWAATPGSNVITLHGSDEPPLQFEATDATTLRQLDQEGAHIESDLPYDLTTDGTLDETDIEHLLMSGMMVYMADAASFTDCITGQDYPIAMEEDYPALEEAYLAQGTGDGAPLYVETVGSLLLRPAMEGPDKRSLVAENFIRTRPGLTCERQRADSQLVNTYWRFDLLRGETVEAVDDAREPYMVLNDSSEPRYVATAGCNRITGVFAASGEHLNFQPGATTRMACPPPLDAMETTLTDTLAAVAQHQIRGETMVLYDDVGMEIAVLSAVHLR
;
A
#
# COMPACT_ATOMS: atom_id res chain seq x y z
N MET A 1 -83.60 -44.35 1.81
CA MET A 1 -82.89 -45.52 2.38
C MET A 1 -81.42 -45.36 1.99
N PHE A 2 -80.49 -45.51 2.94
CA PHE A 2 -79.01 -45.40 2.82
C PHE A 2 -78.45 -43.98 2.67
N LEU A 3 -77.38 -43.54 3.34
CA LEU A 3 -76.64 -44.02 4.51
C LEU A 3 -75.76 -42.84 4.97
N SER A 4 -75.68 -42.60 6.28
CA SER A 4 -74.80 -41.61 6.90
C SER A 4 -73.33 -41.96 6.68
N ARG A 5 -72.48 -41.00 6.30
CA ARG A 5 -71.01 -41.12 6.35
C ARG A 5 -70.44 -40.06 7.29
N LEU A 6 -69.95 -40.52 8.44
CA LEU A 6 -69.03 -39.79 9.30
C LEU A 6 -67.72 -39.56 8.56
N THR A 7 -67.29 -38.31 8.44
CA THR A 7 -65.93 -37.94 8.04
C THR A 7 -65.15 -37.62 9.30
N ALA A 8 -64.16 -38.44 9.63
CA ALA A 8 -63.23 -38.21 10.72
C ALA A 8 -62.30 -37.04 10.37
N LEU A 9 -62.32 -35.98 11.18
CA LEU A 9 -61.40 -34.86 11.08
C LEU A 9 -60.11 -35.25 11.82
N ALA A 10 -59.05 -35.55 11.08
CA ALA A 10 -57.73 -35.83 11.64
C ALA A 10 -57.10 -34.51 12.14
N LEU A 11 -56.94 -34.40 13.46
CA LEU A 11 -56.24 -33.30 14.12
C LEU A 11 -54.72 -33.51 13.92
N PHE A 12 -54.12 -32.77 12.99
CA PHE A 12 -52.66 -32.72 12.85
C PHE A 12 -52.09 -31.97 14.07
N ALA A 13 -51.47 -32.71 14.99
CA ALA A 13 -50.62 -32.13 16.02
C ALA A 13 -49.34 -31.61 15.33
N LEU A 14 -49.18 -30.29 15.23
CA LEU A 14 -47.87 -29.69 14.97
C LEU A 14 -46.98 -30.00 16.17
N ALA A 15 -46.05 -30.94 16.00
CA ALA A 15 -44.91 -31.05 16.89
C ALA A 15 -44.00 -29.83 16.63
N PRO A 16 -43.66 -29.02 17.65
CA PRO A 16 -42.66 -27.98 17.48
C PRO A 16 -41.33 -28.66 17.10
N THR A 17 -40.78 -28.30 15.95
CA THR A 17 -39.40 -28.63 15.59
C THR A 17 -38.51 -27.91 16.59
N LEU A 18 -37.88 -28.68 17.49
CA LEU A 18 -36.79 -28.19 18.32
C LEU A 18 -35.63 -27.83 17.39
N VAL A 19 -35.45 -26.53 17.14
CA VAL A 19 -34.23 -25.99 16.54
C VAL A 19 -33.13 -26.17 17.58
N SER A 20 -32.13 -26.99 17.29
CA SER A 20 -30.99 -27.19 18.18
C SER A 20 -29.98 -26.08 17.88
N ALA A 21 -30.07 -24.97 18.62
CA ALA A 21 -29.05 -23.93 18.55
C ALA A 21 -27.76 -24.45 19.18
N GLU A 22 -26.67 -24.47 18.41
CA GLU A 22 -25.32 -24.65 18.95
C GLU A 22 -24.70 -23.27 19.19
N ALA A 23 -23.66 -23.21 20.02
CA ALA A 23 -23.04 -21.94 20.37
C ALA A 23 -21.52 -21.99 20.25
N VAL A 24 -20.94 -20.90 19.76
CA VAL A 24 -19.52 -20.59 19.89
C VAL A 24 -19.35 -19.65 21.07
N THR A 25 -18.58 -20.07 22.07
CA THR A 25 -18.34 -19.30 23.30
C THR A 25 -16.92 -18.77 23.35
N GLY A 26 -16.68 -17.65 24.01
CA GLY A 26 -15.30 -17.19 24.16
C GLY A 26 -15.11 -16.00 25.08
N THR A 27 -13.85 -15.57 25.18
CA THR A 27 -13.47 -14.33 25.85
C THR A 27 -12.63 -13.45 24.95
N ALA A 28 -12.94 -12.16 24.90
CA ALA A 28 -12.13 -11.14 24.23
C ALA A 28 -11.47 -10.19 25.24
N THR A 29 -10.20 -9.85 25.03
CA THR A 29 -9.41 -8.95 25.91
C THR A 29 -8.56 -7.99 25.10
N TYR A 30 -8.34 -6.77 25.60
CA TYR A 30 -7.32 -5.85 25.08
C TYR A 30 -6.27 -5.56 26.17
N ARG A 31 -5.09 -5.04 25.79
CA ARG A 31 -3.92 -4.92 26.70
C ARG A 31 -3.97 -3.66 27.56
N GLU A 32 -4.67 -2.65 27.07
CA GLU A 32 -4.87 -1.35 27.66
C GLU A 32 -5.65 -1.49 28.98
N ARG A 33 -5.20 -0.83 30.04
CA ARG A 33 -5.87 -0.87 31.36
C ARG A 33 -6.95 0.20 31.45
N ILE A 34 -7.86 0.21 30.48
CA ILE A 34 -8.97 1.16 30.38
C ILE A 34 -10.30 0.42 30.42
N LEU A 35 -11.34 1.05 30.97
CA LEU A 35 -12.71 0.54 30.88
C LEU A 35 -13.36 1.03 29.57
N PRO A 36 -14.30 0.27 29.00
CA PRO A 36 -15.15 0.78 27.92
C PRO A 36 -15.83 2.09 28.33
N PRO A 37 -15.92 3.07 27.43
CA PRO A 37 -16.66 4.29 27.72
C PRO A 37 -18.16 3.98 27.92
N PRO A 38 -18.90 4.81 28.66
CA PRO A 38 -20.35 4.67 28.78
C PRO A 38 -21.03 4.71 27.40
N GLY A 39 -22.01 3.83 27.19
CA GLY A 39 -22.72 3.63 25.93
C GLY A 39 -21.96 2.80 24.90
N ALA A 40 -20.80 2.23 25.25
CA ALA A 40 -20.07 1.34 24.33
C ALA A 40 -20.84 0.06 24.06
N VAL A 41 -20.67 -0.49 22.86
CA VAL A 41 -21.29 -1.75 22.44
C VAL A 41 -20.19 -2.72 22.02
N PHE A 42 -20.10 -3.85 22.72
CA PHE A 42 -19.28 -4.98 22.31
C PHE A 42 -20.09 -5.90 21.41
N LEU A 43 -19.52 -6.32 20.28
CA LEU A 43 -20.17 -7.20 19.31
C LEU A 43 -19.20 -8.30 18.88
N ALA A 44 -19.61 -9.56 19.05
CA ALA A 44 -18.93 -10.74 18.55
C ALA A 44 -19.77 -11.40 17.45
N VAL A 45 -19.18 -11.69 16.28
CA VAL A 45 -19.89 -12.20 15.10
C VAL A 45 -19.17 -13.42 14.52
N ILE A 46 -19.91 -14.47 14.15
CA ILE A 46 -19.41 -15.57 13.33
C ILE A 46 -19.62 -15.18 11.87
N GLN A 47 -18.55 -15.20 11.07
CA GLN A 47 -18.59 -14.86 9.64
C GLN A 47 -18.11 -16.03 8.79
N ASP A 48 -18.83 -16.31 7.71
CA ASP A 48 -18.38 -17.17 6.62
C ASP A 48 -17.48 -16.36 5.67
N VAL A 49 -16.22 -16.77 5.56
CA VAL A 49 -15.18 -16.10 4.74
C VAL A 49 -14.84 -16.88 3.48
N SER A 50 -15.69 -17.83 3.08
CA SER A 50 -15.44 -18.74 1.94
C SER A 50 -15.83 -18.15 0.59
N SER A 51 -16.51 -17.00 0.58
CA SER A 51 -16.95 -16.34 -0.65
C SER A 51 -15.79 -15.68 -1.39
N THR A 52 -15.60 -16.06 -2.66
CA THR A 52 -14.65 -15.45 -3.59
C THR A 52 -15.01 -14.02 -4.02
N GLY A 53 -16.19 -13.51 -3.63
CA GLY A 53 -16.73 -12.18 -3.97
C GLY A 53 -16.55 -11.08 -2.91
N GLY A 54 -15.71 -11.31 -1.88
CA GLY A 54 -15.24 -10.25 -0.99
C GLY A 54 -16.19 -9.75 0.10
N LYS A 55 -17.43 -10.23 0.19
CA LYS A 55 -18.33 -9.98 1.34
C LYS A 55 -18.43 -11.22 2.21
N ALA A 56 -17.97 -11.11 3.46
CA ALA A 56 -18.20 -12.13 4.48
C ALA A 56 -19.70 -12.14 4.87
N VAL A 57 -20.25 -13.32 5.13
CA VAL A 57 -21.67 -13.50 5.50
C VAL A 57 -21.77 -13.77 6.99
N ASP A 58 -22.55 -12.97 7.71
CA ASP A 58 -22.76 -13.13 9.16
C ASP A 58 -23.72 -14.29 9.43
N ILE A 59 -23.27 -15.25 10.25
CA ILE A 59 -24.02 -16.48 10.60
C ILE A 59 -24.73 -16.35 11.94
N GLY A 60 -24.14 -15.58 12.86
CA GLY A 60 -24.69 -15.31 14.19
C GLY A 60 -23.88 -14.23 14.90
N GLN A 61 -24.50 -13.56 15.88
CA GLN A 61 -23.83 -12.52 16.66
C GLN A 61 -24.27 -12.51 18.13
N ASP A 62 -23.41 -12.00 19.00
CA ASP A 62 -23.67 -11.67 20.40
C ASP A 62 -23.32 -10.21 20.63
N GLU A 63 -24.31 -9.42 21.03
CA GLU A 63 -24.19 -7.97 21.24
C GLU A 63 -24.40 -7.62 22.71
N GLN A 64 -23.45 -6.88 23.28
CA GLN A 64 -23.41 -6.52 24.68
C GLN A 64 -23.33 -5.00 24.81
N PRO A 65 -24.46 -4.32 25.06
CA PRO A 65 -24.47 -2.89 25.35
C PRO A 65 -23.92 -2.64 26.77
N ASP A 66 -23.19 -1.54 26.93
CA ASP A 66 -22.59 -1.11 28.19
C ASP A 66 -21.79 -2.21 28.91
N PRO A 67 -20.80 -2.85 28.25
CA PRO A 67 -20.12 -3.99 28.83
C PRO A 67 -19.27 -3.60 30.05
N GLU A 68 -19.27 -4.44 31.09
CA GLU A 68 -18.59 -4.18 32.37
C GLU A 68 -17.05 -4.03 32.25
N GLY A 69 -16.47 -4.50 31.13
CA GLY A 69 -15.04 -4.41 30.81
C GLY A 69 -14.42 -5.78 30.47
N PRO A 70 -13.16 -5.80 29.99
CA PRO A 70 -12.48 -7.04 29.66
C PRO A 70 -12.21 -7.90 30.92
N PRO A 71 -12.29 -9.25 30.84
CA PRO A 71 -12.58 -10.04 29.65
C PRO A 71 -14.07 -10.03 29.26
N PHE A 72 -14.37 -9.68 28.01
CA PHE A 72 -15.71 -9.75 27.45
C PHE A 72 -16.05 -11.19 27.14
N ARG A 73 -16.97 -11.79 27.93
CA ARG A 73 -17.43 -13.16 27.71
C ARG A 73 -18.60 -13.14 26.73
N PHE A 74 -18.50 -13.88 25.63
CA PHE A 74 -19.56 -13.94 24.62
C PHE A 74 -20.02 -15.36 24.35
N SER A 75 -21.25 -15.47 23.84
CA SER A 75 -21.87 -16.74 23.41
C SER A 75 -22.71 -16.50 22.16
N ILE A 76 -22.18 -16.87 21.00
CA ILE A 76 -22.83 -16.67 19.71
C ILE A 76 -23.61 -17.94 19.35
N GLU A 77 -24.93 -17.87 19.39
CA GLU A 77 -25.80 -18.95 18.92
C GLU A 77 -25.86 -18.98 17.39
N TYR A 78 -25.81 -20.18 16.81
CA TYR A 78 -25.96 -20.40 15.37
C TYR A 78 -26.83 -21.64 15.08
N ASP A 79 -27.42 -21.66 13.88
CA ASP A 79 -28.12 -22.84 13.36
C ASP A 79 -27.11 -23.78 12.69
N PRO A 80 -26.90 -25.02 13.19
CA PRO A 80 -25.99 -25.97 12.56
C PRO A 80 -26.37 -26.31 11.10
N ALA A 81 -27.64 -26.16 10.72
CA ALA A 81 -28.07 -26.39 9.35
C ALA A 81 -27.60 -25.31 8.36
N ALA A 82 -27.16 -24.14 8.87
CA ALA A 82 -26.58 -23.06 8.07
C ALA A 82 -25.07 -23.23 7.83
N ILE A 83 -24.44 -24.25 8.42
CA ILE A 83 -23.00 -24.52 8.30
C ILE A 83 -22.73 -25.50 7.16
N ASP A 84 -21.97 -25.05 6.17
CA ASP A 84 -21.38 -25.90 5.13
C ASP A 84 -20.01 -26.43 5.62
N PRO A 85 -19.80 -27.75 5.71
CA PRO A 85 -18.54 -28.31 6.20
C PRO A 85 -17.32 -28.00 5.32
N THR A 86 -17.51 -27.55 4.08
CA THR A 86 -16.45 -27.15 3.14
C THR A 86 -16.06 -25.68 3.29
N HIS A 87 -16.85 -24.89 4.01
CA HIS A 87 -16.61 -23.47 4.24
C HIS A 87 -15.72 -23.22 5.47
N ARG A 88 -15.13 -22.02 5.55
CA ARG A 88 -14.34 -21.51 6.65
C ARG A 88 -15.12 -20.43 7.39
N TYR A 89 -15.31 -20.66 8.69
CA TYR A 89 -15.97 -19.73 9.60
C TYR A 89 -14.96 -19.12 10.56
N VAL A 90 -15.10 -17.83 10.85
CA VAL A 90 -14.23 -17.10 11.77
C VAL A 90 -15.05 -16.28 12.75
N VAL A 91 -14.55 -16.09 13.97
CA VAL A 91 -15.12 -15.13 14.92
C VAL A 91 -14.40 -13.80 14.78
N ARG A 92 -15.16 -12.71 14.71
CA ARG A 92 -14.66 -11.34 14.79
C ARG A 92 -15.30 -10.63 15.97
N THR A 93 -14.49 -9.93 16.76
CA THR A 93 -14.96 -9.14 17.90
C THR A 93 -14.67 -7.67 17.68
N THR A 94 -15.62 -6.81 18.01
CA THR A 94 -15.48 -5.35 17.91
C THR A 94 -16.02 -4.68 19.17
N LEU A 95 -15.44 -3.54 19.55
CA LEU A 95 -15.96 -2.63 20.57
C LEU A 95 -16.19 -1.28 19.90
N ARG A 96 -17.40 -0.76 19.95
CA ARG A 96 -17.77 0.54 19.41
C ARG A 96 -18.18 1.50 20.52
N ASP A 97 -17.99 2.80 20.32
CA ASP A 97 -18.52 3.82 21.22
C ASP A 97 -20.02 4.05 21.02
N ALA A 98 -20.62 4.92 21.85
CA ALA A 98 -22.03 5.30 21.78
C ALA A 98 -22.43 5.96 20.45
N GLY A 99 -21.47 6.49 19.68
CA GLY A 99 -21.66 7.07 18.35
C GLY A 99 -21.52 6.04 17.22
N GLY A 100 -21.19 4.79 17.54
CA GLY A 100 -21.00 3.71 16.58
C GLY A 100 -19.59 3.62 15.97
N ALA A 101 -18.65 4.47 16.42
CA ALA A 101 -17.27 4.46 15.95
C ALA A 101 -16.50 3.28 16.56
N LEU A 102 -15.68 2.61 15.74
CA LEU A 102 -14.92 1.44 16.15
C LEU A 102 -13.74 1.85 17.04
N LEU A 103 -13.71 1.33 18.27
CA LEU A 103 -12.65 1.58 19.25
C LEU A 103 -11.62 0.44 19.27
N PHE A 104 -12.09 -0.81 19.22
CA PHE A 104 -11.23 -2.00 19.24
C PHE A 104 -11.76 -3.06 18.28
N THR A 105 -10.88 -3.85 17.68
CA THR A 105 -11.21 -5.01 16.84
C THR A 105 -10.27 -6.17 17.15
N SER A 106 -10.69 -7.42 16.91
CA SER A 106 -9.79 -8.58 16.95
C SER A 106 -8.65 -8.42 15.94
N ASP A 107 -7.43 -8.75 16.33
CA ASP A 107 -6.19 -8.59 15.53
C ASP A 107 -5.81 -9.83 14.71
N THR A 108 -6.46 -10.95 14.97
CA THR A 108 -6.14 -12.26 14.43
C THR A 108 -7.38 -12.92 13.85
N VAL A 109 -7.20 -13.68 12.77
CA VAL A 109 -8.26 -14.51 12.19
C VAL A 109 -8.43 -15.72 13.10
N THR A 110 -9.55 -15.83 13.81
CA THR A 110 -9.85 -16.94 14.73
C THR A 110 -10.86 -17.91 14.11
N PRO A 111 -10.42 -19.06 13.54
CA PRO A 111 -11.33 -20.02 12.92
C PRO A 111 -12.17 -20.78 13.95
N VAL A 112 -13.40 -21.13 13.61
CA VAL A 112 -14.34 -21.89 14.46
C VAL A 112 -15.17 -22.88 13.65
N ILE A 113 -15.79 -23.85 14.33
CA ILE A 113 -16.78 -24.82 13.80
C ILE A 113 -16.21 -25.86 12.82
N THR A 114 -15.64 -25.46 11.69
CA THR A 114 -15.21 -26.38 10.61
C THR A 114 -13.72 -26.68 10.64
N GLY A 115 -13.29 -27.73 9.93
CA GLY A 115 -11.86 -28.09 9.81
C GLY A 115 -11.18 -28.52 11.11
N GLY A 116 -11.94 -28.93 12.13
CA GLY A 116 -11.42 -29.27 13.46
C GLY A 116 -11.17 -28.06 14.37
N ALA A 117 -11.59 -26.87 13.95
CA ALA A 117 -11.49 -25.66 14.76
C ALA A 117 -12.42 -25.73 16.00
N PRO A 118 -11.98 -25.18 17.15
CA PRO A 118 -12.75 -25.26 18.38
C PRO A 118 -14.02 -24.38 18.33
N THR A 119 -15.01 -24.71 19.17
CA THR A 119 -16.18 -23.86 19.43
C THR A 119 -16.03 -23.01 20.70
N THR A 120 -14.86 -23.09 21.35
CA THR A 120 -14.47 -22.22 22.47
C THR A 120 -13.17 -21.48 22.14
N VAL A 121 -13.17 -20.15 22.20
CA VAL A 121 -12.03 -19.33 21.75
C VAL A 121 -11.66 -18.23 22.75
N GLU A 122 -10.36 -17.89 22.80
CA GLU A 122 -9.84 -16.73 23.51
C GLU A 122 -9.24 -15.77 22.49
N MET A 123 -9.59 -14.49 22.58
CA MET A 123 -9.30 -13.50 21.54
C MET A 123 -8.62 -12.26 22.13
N GLN A 124 -7.66 -11.72 21.39
CA GLN A 124 -7.02 -10.45 21.67
C GLN A 124 -7.59 -9.37 20.73
N MET A 125 -7.93 -8.22 21.30
CA MET A 125 -8.40 -7.05 20.59
C MET A 125 -7.32 -5.97 20.63
N VAL A 126 -7.19 -5.24 19.53
CA VAL A 126 -6.30 -4.08 19.38
C VAL A 126 -7.13 -2.83 19.17
N ALA A 127 -6.62 -1.70 19.68
CA ALA A 127 -7.23 -0.41 19.45
C ALA A 127 -7.22 -0.09 17.95
N VAL A 128 -8.35 0.38 17.44
CA VAL A 128 -8.42 0.99 16.13
C VAL A 128 -8.07 2.45 16.31
N ALA A 129 -7.00 2.91 15.66
CA ALA A 129 -6.72 4.33 15.58
C ALA A 129 -7.95 4.99 14.95
N GLN A 130 -8.74 5.71 15.75
CA GLN A 130 -9.88 6.45 15.21
C GLN A 130 -9.33 7.56 14.31
N PRO A 131 -9.72 7.63 13.02
CA PRO A 131 -9.68 8.90 12.33
C PRO A 131 -10.74 9.79 12.98
N ALA A 132 -10.35 11.00 13.38
CA ALA A 132 -11.29 12.00 13.85
C ALA A 132 -12.37 12.23 12.76
N GLY A 133 -13.63 12.08 13.15
CA GLY A 133 -14.76 11.86 12.26
C GLY A 133 -15.15 13.00 11.31
N ALA A 134 -15.89 12.62 10.26
CA ALA A 134 -16.57 13.53 9.34
C ALA A 134 -17.89 14.04 9.92
N ALA A 135 -18.02 15.36 10.08
CA ALA A 135 -19.10 16.20 9.54
C ALA A 135 -19.13 17.56 10.25
N GLY A 136 -18.55 18.58 9.61
CA GLY A 136 -18.72 19.98 10.04
C GLY A 136 -17.71 20.95 9.44
N ALA A 137 -17.85 21.27 8.14
CA ALA A 137 -17.19 22.38 7.43
C ALA A 137 -15.64 22.33 7.35
N PRO A 138 -15.01 22.95 6.33
CA PRO A 138 -13.58 22.88 6.15
C PRO A 138 -12.91 23.70 7.26
N VAL A 139 -12.11 23.03 8.09
CA VAL A 139 -11.13 23.72 8.93
C VAL A 139 -10.04 24.25 7.97
N PRO A 140 -9.76 25.56 7.92
CA PRO A 140 -8.63 26.11 7.16
C PRO A 140 -7.30 25.58 7.72
N PRO A 141 -6.15 25.71 7.03
CA PRO A 141 -4.90 25.19 7.55
C PRO A 141 -4.41 26.16 8.63
N ALA A 142 -4.84 25.93 9.86
CA ALA A 142 -4.18 26.54 11.00
C ALA A 142 -3.12 25.55 11.46
N ALA A 143 -1.85 25.94 11.26
CA ALA A 143 -0.63 25.36 11.80
C ALA A 143 -0.86 24.22 12.80
N GLN A 144 -0.53 22.99 12.39
CA GLN A 144 -0.50 21.82 13.28
C GLN A 144 0.42 22.14 14.45
N GLU A 145 -0.16 22.22 15.65
CA GLU A 145 0.61 22.42 16.88
C GLU A 145 1.60 21.27 17.05
N ALA A 146 2.87 21.61 17.22
CA ALA A 146 3.95 20.69 17.51
C ALA A 146 3.60 19.72 18.66
N GLN A 147 3.29 18.48 18.31
CA GLN A 147 3.07 17.38 19.23
C GLN A 147 4.40 16.67 19.46
N ARG A 148 4.80 16.57 20.74
CA ARG A 148 6.02 15.84 21.11
C ARG A 148 5.75 14.35 21.09
N ASP A 149 6.49 13.60 20.28
CA ASP A 149 6.45 12.14 20.28
C ASP A 149 7.11 11.57 21.57
N VAL A 150 6.89 10.28 21.84
CA VAL A 150 7.40 9.48 22.98
C VAL A 150 8.93 9.56 23.14
N ARG A 151 9.64 10.07 22.13
CA ARG A 151 11.11 10.27 22.11
C ARG A 151 11.58 11.72 22.18
N GLY A 152 10.67 12.69 22.27
CA GLY A 152 11.01 14.11 22.40
C GLY A 152 11.19 14.84 21.07
N LEU A 153 11.00 14.18 19.92
CA LEU A 153 10.91 14.83 18.61
C LEU A 153 9.71 15.77 18.56
N THR A 154 9.89 16.90 17.89
CA THR A 154 8.83 17.88 17.64
C THR A 154 8.19 17.53 16.31
N LEU A 155 6.93 17.09 16.28
CA LEU A 155 6.24 16.66 15.05
C LEU A 155 4.88 17.37 14.88
N PRO A 156 4.37 17.54 13.66
CA PRO A 156 5.10 17.34 12.40
C PRO A 156 6.22 18.36 12.26
N ALA A 157 7.32 17.97 11.61
CA ALA A 157 8.44 18.87 11.37
C ALA A 157 9.29 18.45 10.18
N THR A 158 9.93 19.45 9.60
CA THR A 158 10.90 19.30 8.52
C THR A 158 12.31 19.37 9.07
N TYR A 159 13.11 18.35 8.77
CA TYR A 159 14.52 18.26 9.11
C TYR A 159 15.35 18.45 7.84
N THR A 160 16.27 19.42 7.85
CA THR A 160 17.12 19.72 6.71
C THR A 160 18.59 19.67 7.09
N GLY A 161 19.44 19.39 6.11
CA GLY A 161 20.89 19.40 6.28
C GLY A 161 21.61 18.89 5.05
N THR A 162 22.89 19.22 4.94
CA THR A 162 23.75 18.68 3.87
C THR A 162 24.70 17.68 4.46
N LEU A 163 24.46 16.40 4.17
CA LEU A 163 25.25 15.29 4.69
C LEU A 163 26.48 15.03 3.81
N PRO A 164 27.58 14.51 4.36
CA PRO A 164 28.82 14.32 3.63
C PRO A 164 28.69 13.22 2.58
N CYS A 165 29.39 13.39 1.47
CA CYS A 165 29.34 12.50 0.33
C CYS A 165 30.75 12.02 -0.01
N ALA A 166 30.89 10.74 -0.38
CA ALA A 166 32.20 10.17 -0.68
C ALA A 166 32.79 10.69 -2.00
N ASP A 167 31.93 10.97 -2.99
CA ASP A 167 32.31 11.32 -4.37
C ASP A 167 31.61 12.57 -4.89
N CYS A 168 31.06 13.38 -4.00
CA CYS A 168 30.35 14.61 -4.36
C CYS A 168 30.52 15.68 -3.27
N GLU A 169 30.09 16.91 -3.53
CA GLU A 169 30.28 18.02 -2.59
C GLU A 169 29.44 17.85 -1.31
N GLY A 170 28.35 17.10 -1.40
CA GLY A 170 27.45 16.78 -0.30
C GLY A 170 26.10 16.31 -0.82
N ILE A 171 25.27 15.79 0.08
CA ILE A 171 23.91 15.37 -0.23
C ILE A 171 22.96 16.25 0.58
N SER A 172 22.27 17.18 -0.07
CA SER A 172 21.21 17.97 0.58
C SER A 172 20.02 17.06 0.88
N HIS A 173 19.54 17.08 2.11
CA HIS A 173 18.39 16.32 2.59
C HIS A 173 17.29 17.28 3.04
N HIS A 174 16.06 16.94 2.67
CA HIS A 174 14.83 17.53 3.17
C HIS A 174 13.91 16.39 3.60
N LEU A 175 13.74 16.21 4.91
CA LEU A 175 12.98 15.11 5.51
C LEU A 175 11.79 15.66 6.29
N ASP A 176 10.59 15.37 5.81
CA ASP A 176 9.35 15.70 6.49
C ASP A 176 8.86 14.49 7.27
N LEU A 177 8.57 14.68 8.57
CA LEU A 177 8.06 13.63 9.45
C LEU A 177 6.71 14.02 10.02
N TRP A 178 5.75 13.09 9.97
CA TRP A 178 4.43 13.24 10.56
C TRP A 178 4.21 12.35 11.80
N PRO A 179 3.35 12.75 12.74
CA PRO A 179 3.03 11.95 13.93
C PRO A 179 2.33 10.60 13.63
N ASP A 180 1.79 10.44 12.44
CA ASP A 180 1.11 9.23 11.96
C ASP A 180 2.07 8.18 11.38
N HIS A 181 3.39 8.39 11.54
CA HIS A 181 4.47 7.58 11.01
C HIS A 181 4.76 7.75 9.51
N GLY A 182 4.08 8.65 8.79
CA GLY A 182 4.45 8.98 7.41
C GLY A 182 5.74 9.80 7.34
N PHE A 183 6.49 9.65 6.24
CA PHE A 183 7.57 10.57 5.87
C PHE A 183 7.63 10.82 4.37
N HIS A 184 8.15 11.99 4.01
CA HIS A 184 8.57 12.40 2.67
C HIS A 184 10.04 12.79 2.78
N LEU A 185 10.84 12.36 1.81
CA LEU A 185 12.28 12.60 1.81
C LEU A 185 12.71 13.00 0.41
N ARG A 186 13.34 14.16 0.30
CA ARG A 186 14.06 14.61 -0.90
C ARG A 186 15.55 14.65 -0.63
N ARG A 187 16.33 14.09 -1.54
CA ARG A 187 17.80 14.08 -1.52
C ARG A 187 18.37 14.58 -2.83
N GLN A 188 19.41 15.39 -2.74
CA GLN A 188 20.06 15.99 -3.90
C GLN A 188 21.58 15.92 -3.78
N TRP A 189 22.23 15.25 -4.74
CA TRP A 189 23.69 15.11 -4.77
C TRP A 189 24.32 16.33 -5.46
N LEU A 190 25.12 17.07 -4.70
CA LEU A 190 25.71 18.34 -5.12
C LEU A 190 27.06 18.14 -5.81
N GLY A 191 27.35 18.94 -6.84
CA GLY A 191 28.70 19.07 -7.40
C GLY A 191 29.22 17.89 -8.24
N ARG A 192 28.36 17.06 -8.83
CA ARG A 192 28.79 16.12 -9.88
C ARG A 192 28.95 16.85 -11.22
N ASP A 193 30.12 16.75 -11.85
CA ASP A 193 30.45 17.45 -13.10
C ASP A 193 29.50 17.07 -14.24
N ALA A 194 28.66 18.03 -14.62
CA ALA A 194 27.66 17.94 -15.67
C ALA A 194 28.31 18.02 -17.07
N THR A 195 28.33 16.91 -17.79
CA THR A 195 28.31 16.95 -19.26
C THR A 195 26.95 16.48 -19.74
N ALA A 196 26.17 17.44 -20.27
CA ALA A 196 24.84 17.33 -20.87
C ALA A 196 23.68 17.09 -19.88
N GLU A 197 22.91 18.15 -19.60
CA GLU A 197 21.50 18.16 -19.12
C GLU A 197 21.16 17.44 -17.80
N ALA A 198 22.09 16.72 -17.19
CA ALA A 198 21.98 16.00 -15.92
C ALA A 198 22.58 16.79 -14.73
N SER A 199 22.14 18.04 -14.52
CA SER A 199 22.50 18.77 -13.30
C SER A 199 21.69 18.24 -12.12
N GLU A 200 22.37 17.78 -11.06
CA GLU A 200 21.79 17.39 -9.76
C GLU A 200 20.97 16.09 -9.81
N ILE A 201 21.58 14.96 -9.43
CA ILE A 201 20.83 13.72 -9.19
C ILE A 201 19.91 14.00 -8.00
N ARG A 202 18.60 14.00 -8.24
CA ARG A 202 17.56 14.12 -7.22
C ARG A 202 16.96 12.74 -6.98
N ARG A 203 16.64 12.44 -5.73
CA ARG A 203 15.85 11.28 -5.34
C ARG A 203 14.83 11.66 -4.31
N ASP A 204 13.59 11.32 -4.61
CA ASP A 204 12.46 11.54 -3.73
C ASP A 204 11.93 10.18 -3.26
N ALA A 205 11.48 10.11 -2.01
CA ALA A 205 10.97 8.90 -1.39
C ALA A 205 9.84 9.23 -0.42
N ILE A 206 8.87 8.30 -0.35
CA ILE A 206 7.84 8.31 0.69
C ILE A 206 7.89 6.99 1.45
N GLY A 207 7.37 6.97 2.67
CA GLY A 207 7.28 5.73 3.41
C GLY A 207 6.83 5.90 4.85
N LEU A 208 7.14 4.89 5.65
CA LEU A 208 6.82 4.85 7.07
C LEU A 208 8.08 4.94 7.91
N TRP A 209 8.04 5.68 9.00
CA TRP A 209 9.12 5.72 9.98
C TRP A 209 8.71 5.05 11.29
N ALA A 210 9.64 4.32 11.88
CA ALA A 210 9.43 3.62 13.14
C ALA A 210 10.51 4.01 14.15
N ALA A 211 10.09 4.30 15.39
CA ALA A 211 11.01 4.45 16.50
C ALA A 211 11.39 3.08 17.07
N THR A 212 12.69 2.85 17.26
CA THR A 212 13.17 1.63 17.91
C THR A 212 12.77 1.65 19.41
N PRO A 213 12.14 0.57 19.93
CA PRO A 213 11.77 0.50 21.34
C PRO A 213 12.99 0.59 22.27
N GLY A 214 12.98 1.55 23.20
CA GLY A 214 14.03 1.73 24.21
C GLY A 214 15.26 2.52 23.75
N SER A 215 15.31 3.00 22.50
CA SER A 215 16.38 3.87 22.01
C SER A 215 15.82 5.16 21.37
N ASN A 216 16.68 6.13 21.12
CA ASN A 216 16.34 7.36 20.40
C ASN A 216 16.48 7.21 18.88
N VAL A 217 16.56 5.97 18.37
CA VAL A 217 16.76 5.71 16.95
C VAL A 217 15.41 5.63 16.26
N ILE A 218 15.27 6.36 15.14
CA ILE A 218 14.20 6.18 14.17
C ILE A 218 14.77 5.52 12.91
N THR A 219 13.94 4.69 12.28
CA THR A 219 14.25 4.01 11.03
C THR A 219 13.22 4.41 9.99
N LEU A 220 13.67 4.94 8.87
CA LEU A 220 12.83 5.27 7.72
C LEU A 220 12.74 4.06 6.81
N HIS A 221 11.54 3.50 6.70
CA HIS A 221 11.21 2.44 5.76
C HIS A 221 10.59 3.09 4.53
N GLY A 222 11.49 3.51 3.63
CA GLY A 222 11.11 4.02 2.33
C GLY A 222 10.60 2.93 1.42
N SER A 223 9.86 3.38 0.42
CA SER A 223 9.29 2.54 -0.60
C SER A 223 10.39 1.86 -1.44
N ASP A 224 11.50 2.53 -1.70
CA ASP A 224 12.55 2.05 -2.62
C ASP A 224 13.94 2.27 -2.11
N GLU A 225 14.16 2.25 -0.80
CA GLU A 225 15.49 2.51 -0.27
C GLU A 225 15.81 1.57 0.87
N PRO A 226 17.08 1.17 1.04
CA PRO A 226 17.50 0.51 2.26
C PRO A 226 17.15 1.42 3.44
N PRO A 227 16.66 0.86 4.56
CA PRO A 227 16.18 1.67 5.65
C PRO A 227 17.26 2.65 6.15
N LEU A 228 16.93 3.93 6.19
CA LEU A 228 17.81 4.95 6.75
C LEU A 228 17.59 5.04 8.25
N GLN A 229 18.67 5.13 9.01
CA GLN A 229 18.61 5.21 10.47
C GLN A 229 19.13 6.55 10.96
N PHE A 230 18.38 7.16 11.88
CA PHE A 230 18.75 8.41 12.52
C PHE A 230 18.59 8.29 14.03
N GLU A 231 19.53 8.81 14.81
CA GLU A 231 19.37 9.02 16.23
C GLU A 231 18.87 10.44 16.51
N ALA A 232 17.76 10.56 17.25
CA ALA A 232 17.32 11.82 17.83
C ALA A 232 18.24 12.21 19.00
N THR A 233 19.22 13.07 18.73
CA THR A 233 20.15 13.56 19.76
C THR A 233 19.46 14.53 20.71
N ASP A 234 18.51 15.31 20.18
CA ASP A 234 17.61 16.19 20.92
C ASP A 234 16.28 16.37 20.16
N ALA A 235 15.42 17.27 20.64
CA ALA A 235 14.09 17.50 20.07
C ALA A 235 14.09 18.09 18.64
N THR A 236 15.24 18.62 18.20
CA THR A 236 15.40 19.41 16.98
C THR A 236 16.50 18.89 16.06
N THR A 237 17.22 17.83 16.45
CA THR A 237 18.39 17.33 15.74
C THR A 237 18.32 15.82 15.55
N LEU A 238 18.49 15.37 14.31
CA LEU A 238 18.60 13.97 13.90
C LEU A 238 20.01 13.71 13.37
N ARG A 239 20.74 12.76 13.97
CA ARG A 239 22.06 12.34 13.50
C ARG A 239 21.96 11.05 12.69
N GLN A 240 22.46 11.03 11.46
CA GLN A 240 22.49 9.84 10.63
C GLN A 240 23.41 8.76 11.24
N LEU A 241 22.93 7.53 11.23
CA LEU A 241 23.67 6.33 11.62
C LEU A 241 24.07 5.53 10.38
N ASP A 242 24.99 4.57 10.55
CA ASP A 242 25.29 3.60 9.50
C ASP A 242 24.16 2.55 9.32
N GLN A 243 24.34 1.63 8.37
CA GLN A 243 23.32 0.62 8.06
C GLN A 243 23.10 -0.38 9.20
N GLU A 244 24.09 -0.55 10.08
CA GLU A 244 24.05 -1.39 11.27
C GLU A 244 23.47 -0.66 12.49
N GLY A 245 23.15 0.63 12.36
CA GLY A 245 22.61 1.47 13.43
C GLY A 245 23.67 1.95 14.43
N ALA A 246 24.95 1.92 14.05
CA ALA A 246 26.05 2.48 14.82
C ALA A 246 26.38 3.91 14.38
N HIS A 247 27.09 4.63 15.24
CA HIS A 247 27.56 5.97 14.92
C HIS A 247 28.64 5.92 13.84
N ILE A 248 28.50 6.79 12.84
CA ILE A 248 29.52 6.97 11.81
C ILE A 248 30.75 7.63 12.44
N GLU A 249 31.89 6.93 12.43
CA GLU A 249 33.17 7.46 12.93
C GLU A 249 33.75 8.47 11.93
N SER A 250 33.37 9.74 12.08
CA SER A 250 33.84 10.84 11.22
C SER A 250 33.77 12.19 11.94
N ASP A 251 34.67 13.10 11.57
CA ASP A 251 34.62 14.51 12.01
C ASP A 251 33.65 15.36 11.16
N LEU A 252 33.06 14.80 10.11
CA LEU A 252 32.13 15.48 9.22
C LEU A 252 30.72 15.55 9.84
N PRO A 253 29.91 16.58 9.52
CA PRO A 253 28.59 16.75 10.12
C PRO A 253 27.56 15.79 9.49
N TYR A 254 27.00 14.88 10.29
CA TYR A 254 25.94 13.95 9.88
C TYR A 254 24.57 14.32 10.48
N ASP A 255 24.35 15.60 10.76
CA ASP A 255 23.19 16.09 11.49
C ASP A 255 22.19 16.79 10.54
N LEU A 256 20.92 16.44 10.67
CA LEU A 256 19.77 17.18 10.15
C LEU A 256 19.12 17.95 11.30
N THR A 257 18.70 19.19 11.03
CA THR A 257 18.11 20.06 12.05
C THR A 257 16.73 20.57 11.62
N THR A 258 15.89 20.88 12.60
CA THR A 258 14.57 21.50 12.39
C THR A 258 14.42 22.76 13.25
N ASP A 259 13.61 23.71 12.78
CA ASP A 259 13.12 24.82 13.58
C ASP A 259 11.80 24.48 14.32
N GLY A 260 11.32 23.24 14.17
CA GLY A 260 10.09 22.74 14.77
C GLY A 260 8.83 23.04 13.96
N THR A 261 8.98 23.50 12.71
CA THR A 261 7.88 23.69 11.76
C THR A 261 7.94 22.67 10.63
N LEU A 262 6.78 22.44 10.00
CA LEU A 262 6.65 21.63 8.81
C LEU A 262 6.62 22.55 7.58
N ASP A 263 7.61 22.38 6.71
CA ASP A 263 7.72 22.97 5.38
C ASP A 263 7.84 21.82 4.38
N GLU A 264 6.69 21.30 3.95
CA GLU A 264 6.61 20.08 3.14
C GLU A 264 7.31 20.22 1.77
N THR A 265 8.22 19.30 1.45
CA THR A 265 8.84 19.23 0.12
C THR A 265 7.86 18.73 -0.94
N ASP A 266 8.07 19.16 -2.17
CA ASP A 266 7.54 18.47 -3.32
C ASP A 266 8.21 17.09 -3.45
N ILE A 267 7.47 16.10 -3.94
CA ILE A 267 7.95 14.76 -4.28
C ILE A 267 7.63 14.54 -5.74
N GLU A 268 8.63 14.15 -6.53
CA GLU A 268 8.51 14.07 -7.98
C GLU A 268 8.83 12.67 -8.52
N HIS A 269 8.14 12.30 -9.61
CA HIS A 269 8.44 11.12 -10.44
C HIS A 269 8.47 9.78 -9.69
N LEU A 270 7.57 9.57 -8.74
CA LEU A 270 7.51 8.34 -7.95
C LEU A 270 6.50 7.34 -8.54
N LEU A 271 6.85 6.06 -8.59
CA LEU A 271 5.85 4.99 -8.78
C LEU A 271 4.97 4.90 -7.54
N MET A 272 3.73 5.36 -7.68
CA MET A 272 2.73 5.36 -6.62
C MET A 272 1.67 4.31 -6.89
N SER A 273 1.26 3.63 -5.81
CA SER A 273 0.11 2.74 -5.80
C SER A 273 -0.83 3.12 -4.68
N GLY A 274 -2.13 3.11 -4.97
CA GLY A 274 -3.12 3.62 -4.04
C GLY A 274 -4.53 3.26 -4.42
N MET A 275 -5.45 3.55 -3.50
CA MET A 275 -6.88 3.45 -3.76
C MET A 275 -7.38 4.81 -4.25
N MET A 276 -7.78 4.86 -5.51
CA MET A 276 -8.49 6.00 -6.06
C MET A 276 -9.98 5.93 -5.74
N VAL A 277 -10.57 7.06 -5.39
CA VAL A 277 -12.01 7.25 -5.30
C VAL A 277 -12.40 8.45 -6.16
N TYR A 278 -13.45 8.32 -6.97
CA TYR A 278 -14.03 9.43 -7.72
C TYR A 278 -15.48 9.64 -7.29
N MET A 279 -15.82 10.86 -6.91
CA MET A 279 -17.17 11.24 -6.52
C MET A 279 -17.39 12.74 -6.71
N ALA A 280 -18.53 13.11 -7.31
CA ALA A 280 -18.96 14.50 -7.48
C ALA A 280 -17.88 15.41 -8.11
N ASP A 281 -17.32 14.97 -9.24
CA ASP A 281 -16.27 15.66 -10.01
C ASP A 281 -14.98 15.92 -9.21
N ALA A 282 -14.75 15.16 -8.14
CA ALA A 282 -13.52 15.18 -7.36
C ALA A 282 -12.95 13.76 -7.24
N ALA A 283 -11.63 13.67 -7.40
CA ALA A 283 -10.88 12.43 -7.22
C ALA A 283 -9.95 12.56 -6.01
N SER A 284 -9.87 11.50 -5.21
CA SER A 284 -8.84 11.34 -4.18
C SER A 284 -8.07 10.04 -4.41
N PHE A 285 -6.84 10.02 -3.92
CA PHE A 285 -5.91 8.91 -3.98
C PHE A 285 -5.36 8.66 -2.59
N THR A 286 -5.68 7.50 -2.02
CA THR A 286 -5.09 7.06 -0.75
C THR A 286 -3.87 6.19 -1.06
N ASP A 287 -2.68 6.68 -0.74
CA ASP A 287 -1.41 5.97 -0.94
C ASP A 287 -1.37 4.65 -0.13
N CYS A 288 -0.95 3.57 -0.78
CA CYS A 288 -0.97 2.24 -0.16
C CYS A 288 0.09 2.05 0.94
N ILE A 289 1.15 2.86 0.94
CA ILE A 289 2.29 2.69 1.85
C ILE A 289 2.02 3.45 3.15
N THR A 290 1.75 4.75 3.02
CA THR A 290 1.56 5.69 4.12
C THR A 290 0.11 5.72 4.60
N GLY A 291 -0.85 5.36 3.74
CA GLY A 291 -2.27 5.53 4.01
C GLY A 291 -2.75 6.98 3.92
N GLN A 292 -1.89 7.92 3.49
CA GLN A 292 -2.27 9.32 3.33
C GLN A 292 -3.18 9.50 2.11
N ASP A 293 -4.19 10.36 2.26
CA ASP A 293 -5.14 10.69 1.19
C ASP A 293 -4.77 12.03 0.54
N TYR A 294 -4.59 12.00 -0.77
CA TYR A 294 -4.28 13.18 -1.58
C TYR A 294 -5.42 13.44 -2.56
N PRO A 295 -5.92 14.69 -2.69
CA PRO A 295 -6.69 15.05 -3.87
C PRO A 295 -5.85 14.82 -5.13
N ILE A 296 -6.49 14.38 -6.22
CA ILE A 296 -5.81 14.27 -7.51
C ILE A 296 -6.02 15.57 -8.28
N ALA A 297 -4.92 16.18 -8.72
CA ALA A 297 -4.96 17.37 -9.57
C ALA A 297 -5.46 17.02 -10.96
N MET A 298 -6.29 17.89 -11.56
CA MET A 298 -6.79 17.75 -12.92
C MET A 298 -5.75 18.23 -13.95
N GLU A 299 -4.56 17.64 -13.90
CA GLU A 299 -3.38 17.95 -14.70
C GLU A 299 -2.81 16.66 -15.31
N GLU A 300 -1.94 16.78 -16.32
CA GLU A 300 -1.24 15.66 -16.97
C GLU A 300 -2.19 14.51 -17.39
N ASP A 301 -1.91 13.28 -16.95
CA ASP A 301 -2.61 12.05 -17.33
C ASP A 301 -3.91 11.80 -16.54
N TYR A 302 -4.39 12.80 -15.80
CA TYR A 302 -5.69 12.74 -15.11
C TYR A 302 -6.85 12.24 -16.01
N PRO A 303 -7.02 12.70 -17.26
CA PRO A 303 -8.13 12.22 -18.10
C PRO A 303 -8.08 10.71 -18.37
N ALA A 304 -6.88 10.14 -18.56
CA ALA A 304 -6.72 8.70 -18.78
C ALA A 304 -7.07 7.90 -17.51
N LEU A 305 -6.64 8.42 -16.35
CA LEU A 305 -6.93 7.86 -15.04
C LEU A 305 -8.43 7.95 -14.69
N GLU A 306 -9.09 9.06 -15.00
CA GLU A 306 -10.55 9.24 -14.86
C GLU A 306 -11.33 8.26 -15.75
N GLU A 307 -11.00 8.18 -17.05
CA GLU A 307 -11.63 7.26 -17.98
C GLU A 307 -11.50 5.80 -17.52
N ALA A 308 -10.30 5.40 -17.07
CA ALA A 308 -10.04 4.06 -16.58
C ALA A 308 -10.83 3.72 -15.31
N TYR A 309 -11.06 4.70 -14.43
CA TYR A 309 -11.91 4.53 -13.25
C TYR A 309 -13.38 4.33 -13.65
N LEU A 310 -13.91 5.22 -14.48
CA LEU A 310 -15.31 5.19 -14.92
C LEU A 310 -15.64 3.92 -15.72
N ALA A 311 -14.68 3.40 -16.49
CA ALA A 311 -14.83 2.17 -17.27
C ALA A 311 -15.11 0.92 -16.42
N GLN A 312 -14.78 0.92 -15.12
CA GLN A 312 -15.01 -0.24 -14.24
C GLN A 312 -16.48 -0.48 -13.89
N GLY A 313 -17.34 0.53 -14.05
CA GLY A 313 -18.75 0.44 -13.65
C GLY A 313 -18.94 0.18 -12.14
N THR A 314 -17.90 0.40 -11.34
CA THR A 314 -17.99 0.49 -9.89
C THR A 314 -18.79 1.74 -9.55
N GLY A 315 -19.85 1.63 -8.77
CA GLY A 315 -20.69 2.80 -8.43
C GLY A 315 -19.89 3.95 -7.82
N ASP A 316 -20.39 5.17 -7.96
CA ASP A 316 -19.75 6.40 -7.46
C ASP A 316 -19.19 6.20 -6.04
N GLY A 317 -17.93 6.60 -5.82
CA GLY A 317 -17.29 6.52 -4.52
C GLY A 317 -16.67 5.16 -4.17
N ALA A 318 -16.70 4.15 -5.05
CA ALA A 318 -16.06 2.86 -4.80
C ALA A 318 -14.52 2.94 -4.95
N PRO A 319 -13.73 2.40 -4.01
CA PRO A 319 -12.28 2.45 -4.13
C PRO A 319 -11.78 1.52 -5.24
N LEU A 320 -10.93 2.06 -6.12
CA LEU A 320 -10.27 1.33 -7.19
C LEU A 320 -8.77 1.41 -7.02
N TYR A 321 -8.09 0.27 -7.01
CA TYR A 321 -6.64 0.25 -6.96
C TYR A 321 -6.07 0.79 -8.28
N VAL A 322 -5.17 1.76 -8.16
CA VAL A 322 -4.51 2.48 -9.26
C VAL A 322 -3.01 2.43 -9.06
N GLU A 323 -2.28 2.27 -10.15
CA GLU A 323 -0.84 2.48 -10.25
C GLU A 323 -0.57 3.59 -11.26
N THR A 324 0.33 4.50 -10.88
CA THR A 324 0.72 5.67 -11.69
C THR A 324 2.14 6.06 -11.33
N VAL A 325 2.89 6.61 -12.27
CA VAL A 325 4.00 7.50 -11.92
C VAL A 325 3.41 8.90 -11.71
N GLY A 326 3.82 9.55 -10.63
CA GLY A 326 3.26 10.85 -10.27
C GLY A 326 4.07 11.63 -9.25
N SER A 327 3.64 12.87 -9.07
CA SER A 327 4.27 13.85 -8.19
C SER A 327 3.28 14.35 -7.13
N LEU A 328 3.74 14.54 -5.90
CA LEU A 328 2.98 15.17 -4.81
C LEU A 328 3.37 16.64 -4.71
N LEU A 329 2.55 17.50 -5.29
CA LEU A 329 2.85 18.92 -5.42
C LEU A 329 1.79 19.76 -4.72
N LEU A 330 2.18 20.93 -4.22
CA LEU A 330 1.21 21.87 -3.67
C LEU A 330 0.36 22.43 -4.82
N ARG A 331 -0.97 22.31 -4.70
CA ARG A 331 -1.92 22.81 -5.70
C ARG A 331 -3.06 23.59 -5.04
N PRO A 332 -3.61 24.60 -5.74
CA PRO A 332 -4.80 25.29 -5.25
C PRO A 332 -5.94 24.30 -5.05
N ALA A 333 -6.54 24.29 -3.86
CA ALA A 333 -7.76 23.53 -3.64
C ALA A 333 -8.97 24.25 -4.24
N MET A 334 -9.99 23.49 -4.64
CA MET A 334 -11.28 24.05 -5.08
C MET A 334 -11.93 24.93 -4.01
N GLU A 335 -11.72 24.59 -2.73
CA GLU A 335 -12.09 25.41 -1.58
C GLU A 335 -11.02 25.33 -0.49
N GLY A 336 -10.73 26.48 0.12
CA GLY A 336 -9.79 26.57 1.24
C GLY A 336 -8.36 26.84 0.77
N PRO A 337 -7.36 26.42 1.57
CA PRO A 337 -5.95 26.65 1.23
C PRO A 337 -5.46 25.70 0.14
N ASP A 338 -4.26 25.98 -0.35
CA ASP A 338 -3.54 25.03 -1.18
C ASP A 338 -3.37 23.69 -0.44
N LYS A 339 -3.48 22.60 -1.20
CA LYS A 339 -3.35 21.24 -0.70
C LYS A 339 -2.32 20.49 -1.51
N ARG A 340 -1.52 19.68 -0.82
CA ARG A 340 -0.69 18.66 -1.45
C ARG A 340 -1.59 17.75 -2.27
N SER A 341 -1.31 17.64 -3.57
CA SER A 341 -2.15 16.93 -4.52
C SER A 341 -1.30 15.99 -5.36
N LEU A 342 -1.85 14.82 -5.69
CA LEU A 342 -1.25 13.92 -6.66
C LEU A 342 -1.45 14.50 -8.06
N VAL A 343 -0.36 14.79 -8.75
CA VAL A 343 -0.32 15.00 -10.19
C VAL A 343 0.05 13.65 -10.82
N ALA A 344 -0.92 13.02 -11.48
CA ALA A 344 -0.70 11.76 -12.18
C ALA A 344 0.01 12.05 -13.51
N GLU A 345 1.34 11.88 -13.55
CA GLU A 345 2.16 12.23 -14.70
C GLU A 345 2.06 11.19 -15.82
N ASN A 346 2.03 9.91 -15.44
CA ASN A 346 1.86 8.80 -16.35
C ASN A 346 0.99 7.72 -15.70
N PHE A 347 -0.23 7.57 -16.19
CA PHE A 347 -1.16 6.56 -15.68
C PHE A 347 -0.75 5.17 -16.17
N ILE A 348 -0.52 4.23 -15.25
CA ILE A 348 -0.08 2.87 -15.61
C ILE A 348 -1.30 1.95 -15.80
N ARG A 349 -2.10 1.73 -14.74
CA ARG A 349 -3.26 0.83 -14.80
C ARG A 349 -4.18 0.92 -13.59
N THR A 350 -5.37 0.34 -13.74
CA THR A 350 -6.28 0.01 -12.65
C THR A 350 -6.35 -1.51 -12.42
N ARG A 351 -6.61 -1.93 -11.18
CA ARG A 351 -6.80 -3.36 -10.83
C ARG A 351 -8.06 -3.57 -9.98
N PRO A 352 -9.19 -3.95 -10.60
CA PRO A 352 -10.43 -4.18 -9.89
C PRO A 352 -10.33 -5.32 -8.87
N GLY A 353 -10.87 -5.11 -7.66
CA GLY A 353 -10.90 -6.11 -6.60
C GLY A 353 -9.56 -6.33 -5.86
N LEU A 354 -8.51 -5.62 -6.26
CA LEU A 354 -7.28 -5.50 -5.51
C LEU A 354 -7.41 -4.40 -4.45
N THR A 355 -6.80 -4.61 -3.29
CA THR A 355 -6.72 -3.62 -2.20
C THR A 355 -5.25 -3.49 -1.79
N CYS A 356 -4.86 -2.35 -1.21
CA CYS A 356 -3.50 -2.14 -0.72
C CYS A 356 -3.01 -3.30 0.17
N GLU A 357 -3.87 -3.80 1.06
CA GLU A 357 -3.56 -4.94 1.95
C GLU A 357 -3.18 -6.23 1.22
N ARG A 358 -3.76 -6.46 0.03
CA ARG A 358 -3.49 -7.64 -0.81
C ARG A 358 -2.23 -7.50 -1.66
N GLN A 359 -1.79 -6.27 -1.91
CA GLN A 359 -0.66 -5.96 -2.79
C GLN A 359 0.65 -5.68 -2.02
N ARG A 360 0.70 -6.00 -0.71
CA ARG A 360 1.87 -5.74 0.16
C ARG A 360 3.13 -6.57 -0.14
N ALA A 361 3.07 -7.55 -1.04
CA ALA A 361 4.22 -8.36 -1.38
C ALA A 361 4.73 -7.97 -2.77
N ASP A 362 5.92 -7.36 -2.81
CA ASP A 362 6.62 -7.05 -4.05
C ASP A 362 7.10 -8.33 -4.73
N SER A 363 6.96 -8.36 -6.05
CA SER A 363 7.53 -9.40 -6.90
C SER A 363 9.05 -9.29 -6.87
N GLN A 364 9.74 -10.42 -6.95
CA GLN A 364 11.19 -10.41 -6.95
C GLN A 364 11.69 -9.82 -8.28
N LEU A 365 12.76 -9.00 -8.25
CA LEU A 365 13.41 -8.51 -9.47
C LEU A 365 13.82 -9.68 -10.39
N VAL A 366 14.46 -10.66 -9.78
CA VAL A 366 15.05 -11.83 -10.45
C VAL A 366 14.12 -13.02 -10.40
N ASN A 367 14.26 -13.92 -11.37
CA ASN A 367 13.45 -15.12 -11.57
C ASN A 367 11.94 -14.82 -11.76
N THR A 368 11.63 -13.59 -12.17
CA THR A 368 10.27 -13.13 -12.50
C THR A 368 10.16 -12.89 -14.00
N TYR A 369 8.99 -13.23 -14.56
CA TYR A 369 8.65 -12.90 -15.93
C TYR A 369 8.05 -11.50 -15.98
N TRP A 370 8.78 -10.54 -16.52
CA TRP A 370 8.34 -9.16 -16.63
C TRP A 370 7.86 -8.88 -18.06
N ARG A 371 6.57 -8.68 -18.25
CA ARG A 371 6.01 -8.22 -19.54
C ARG A 371 6.19 -6.71 -19.65
N PHE A 372 6.60 -6.20 -20.82
CA PHE A 372 6.63 -4.75 -21.04
C PHE A 372 5.21 -4.23 -21.29
N ASP A 373 4.81 -3.20 -20.56
CA ASP A 373 3.54 -2.48 -20.77
C ASP A 373 3.80 -1.11 -21.43
N LEU A 374 4.86 -0.41 -21.01
CA LEU A 374 5.34 0.85 -21.62
C LEU A 374 6.82 0.78 -21.96
N LEU A 375 7.22 1.36 -23.09
CA LEU A 375 8.61 1.56 -23.51
C LEU A 375 8.77 2.99 -24.06
N ARG A 376 9.58 3.83 -23.41
CA ARG A 376 9.83 5.23 -23.79
C ARG A 376 8.53 6.04 -24.00
N GLY A 377 7.53 5.80 -23.14
CA GLY A 377 6.21 6.45 -23.21
C GLY A 377 5.26 5.85 -24.26
N GLU A 378 5.68 4.86 -25.05
CA GLU A 378 4.80 4.16 -25.99
C GLU A 378 4.22 2.89 -25.35
N THR A 379 2.90 2.71 -25.47
CA THR A 379 2.23 1.48 -25.04
C THR A 379 2.67 0.30 -25.90
N VAL A 380 3.09 -0.77 -25.21
CA VAL A 380 3.55 -2.00 -25.85
C VAL A 380 2.34 -2.90 -26.10
N GLU A 381 1.79 -2.80 -27.31
CA GLU A 381 0.68 -3.66 -27.73
C GLU A 381 1.15 -5.03 -28.22
N ALA A 382 0.34 -6.05 -27.97
CA ALA A 382 0.56 -7.38 -28.51
C ALA A 382 0.32 -7.37 -30.03
N VAL A 383 1.35 -7.69 -30.82
CA VAL A 383 1.21 -7.87 -32.27
C VAL A 383 0.78 -9.32 -32.55
N ASP A 384 -0.26 -9.49 -33.36
CA ASP A 384 -0.73 -10.82 -33.79
C ASP A 384 0.42 -11.66 -34.38
N ASP A 385 0.53 -12.93 -33.98
CA ASP A 385 1.58 -13.88 -34.35
C ASP A 385 3.02 -13.49 -33.94
N ALA A 386 3.21 -12.41 -33.16
CA ALA A 386 4.49 -12.06 -32.54
C ALA A 386 4.62 -12.65 -31.13
N ARG A 387 5.85 -12.72 -30.61
CA ARG A 387 6.07 -13.09 -29.20
C ARG A 387 5.64 -11.92 -28.31
N GLU A 388 5.09 -12.23 -27.14
CA GLU A 388 4.85 -11.22 -26.11
C GLU A 388 6.16 -10.49 -25.77
N PRO A 389 6.18 -9.15 -25.72
CA PRO A 389 7.35 -8.41 -25.27
C PRO A 389 7.62 -8.63 -23.78
N TYR A 390 8.81 -9.12 -23.44
CA TYR A 390 9.15 -9.46 -22.06
C TYR A 390 10.63 -9.33 -21.74
N MET A 391 10.92 -9.34 -20.45
CA MET A 391 12.25 -9.47 -19.85
C MET A 391 12.24 -10.48 -18.70
N VAL A 392 13.33 -11.26 -18.58
CA VAL A 392 13.60 -12.12 -17.41
C VAL A 392 15.04 -11.88 -16.97
N LEU A 393 15.23 -11.63 -15.68
CA LEU A 393 16.53 -11.51 -15.04
C LEU A 393 16.76 -12.78 -14.22
N ASN A 394 17.82 -13.53 -14.50
CA ASN A 394 18.13 -14.75 -13.76
C ASN A 394 19.31 -14.48 -12.83
N ASP A 395 19.07 -14.68 -11.53
CA ASP A 395 20.12 -14.66 -10.52
C ASP A 395 20.75 -16.07 -10.44
N SER A 396 21.87 -16.24 -11.13
CA SER A 396 22.66 -17.46 -11.14
C SER A 396 24.11 -17.10 -10.86
N SER A 397 25.02 -18.08 -10.83
CA SER A 397 26.46 -17.82 -10.64
C SER A 397 27.03 -16.80 -11.65
N GLU A 398 26.36 -16.62 -12.79
CA GLU A 398 26.52 -15.47 -13.68
C GLU A 398 25.14 -14.82 -13.90
N PRO A 399 24.87 -13.61 -13.37
CA PRO A 399 23.59 -12.93 -13.56
C PRO A 399 23.36 -12.64 -15.05
N ARG A 400 22.24 -13.11 -15.60
CA ARG A 400 21.93 -12.98 -17.03
C ARG A 400 20.51 -12.49 -17.24
N TYR A 401 20.36 -11.57 -18.18
CA TYR A 401 19.06 -11.11 -18.64
C TYR A 401 18.75 -11.65 -20.02
N VAL A 402 17.45 -11.77 -20.27
CA VAL A 402 16.87 -12.07 -21.58
C VAL A 402 15.76 -11.06 -21.80
N ALA A 403 15.75 -10.40 -22.95
CA ALA A 403 14.68 -9.48 -23.32
C ALA A 403 14.29 -9.63 -24.80
N THR A 404 13.05 -9.29 -25.14
CA THR A 404 12.55 -9.25 -26.53
C THR A 404 11.42 -8.26 -26.67
N ALA A 405 11.34 -7.59 -27.81
CA ALA A 405 10.20 -6.76 -28.21
C ALA A 405 9.20 -7.54 -29.08
N GLY A 406 9.42 -8.85 -29.26
CA GLY A 406 8.52 -9.75 -29.96
C GLY A 406 9.13 -10.45 -31.19
N CYS A 407 10.29 -9.99 -31.67
CA CYS A 407 10.96 -10.55 -32.84
C CYS A 407 12.34 -11.15 -32.49
N ASN A 408 13.34 -10.31 -32.24
CA ASN A 408 14.68 -10.73 -31.87
C ASN A 408 14.80 -10.87 -30.35
N ARG A 409 15.69 -11.77 -29.92
CA ARG A 409 15.97 -12.01 -28.51
C ARG A 409 17.34 -11.46 -28.18
N ILE A 410 17.39 -10.58 -27.19
CA ILE A 410 18.60 -10.04 -26.59
C ILE A 410 18.95 -10.91 -25.38
N THR A 411 20.23 -11.25 -25.22
CA THR A 411 20.73 -11.96 -24.04
C THR A 411 22.05 -11.35 -23.63
N GLY A 412 22.17 -10.96 -22.37
CA GLY A 412 23.37 -10.34 -21.83
C GLY A 412 23.52 -10.56 -20.33
N VAL A 413 24.47 -9.85 -19.77
CA VAL A 413 24.75 -9.84 -18.32
C VAL A 413 24.17 -8.56 -17.74
N PHE A 414 23.65 -8.64 -16.52
CA PHE A 414 23.21 -7.48 -15.77
C PHE A 414 23.97 -7.41 -14.43
N ALA A 415 24.03 -6.21 -13.87
CA ALA A 415 24.45 -6.00 -12.49
C ALA A 415 23.32 -5.29 -11.75
N ALA A 416 22.94 -5.84 -10.58
CA ALA A 416 21.92 -5.27 -9.72
C ALA A 416 22.47 -5.11 -8.30
N SER A 417 22.18 -3.96 -7.67
CA SER A 417 22.54 -3.66 -6.27
C SER A 417 21.61 -2.60 -5.70
N GLY A 418 20.73 -2.97 -4.76
CA GLY A 418 19.64 -2.06 -4.34
C GLY A 418 18.74 -1.74 -5.55
N GLU A 419 18.32 -0.49 -5.73
CA GLU A 419 17.62 -0.07 -6.96
C GLU A 419 18.52 0.00 -8.21
N HIS A 420 19.85 0.03 -8.06
CA HIS A 420 20.71 0.16 -9.24
C HIS A 420 20.62 -1.08 -10.11
N LEU A 421 20.34 -0.88 -11.39
CA LEU A 421 20.23 -1.94 -12.38
C LEU A 421 20.91 -1.47 -13.66
N ASN A 422 21.90 -2.22 -14.12
CA ASN A 422 22.61 -1.90 -15.36
C ASN A 422 22.70 -3.14 -16.24
N PHE A 423 22.42 -2.97 -17.53
CA PHE A 423 22.52 -4.04 -18.52
C PHE A 423 23.78 -3.86 -19.37
N GLN A 424 24.62 -4.89 -19.42
CA GLN A 424 25.71 -4.90 -20.39
C GLN A 424 25.15 -5.17 -21.79
N PRO A 425 25.81 -4.65 -22.86
CA PRO A 425 25.42 -4.94 -24.24
C PRO A 425 25.25 -6.44 -24.47
N GLY A 426 24.03 -6.82 -24.88
CA GLY A 426 23.66 -8.21 -25.09
C GLY A 426 23.93 -8.69 -26.52
N ALA A 427 24.08 -10.00 -26.69
CA ALA A 427 24.01 -10.62 -27.99
C ALA A 427 22.54 -10.67 -28.44
N THR A 428 22.25 -10.19 -29.65
CA THR A 428 20.91 -10.25 -30.26
C THR A 428 20.86 -11.23 -31.43
N THR A 429 19.73 -11.91 -31.60
CA THR A 429 19.45 -12.63 -32.85
C THR A 429 19.28 -11.63 -33.99
N ARG A 430 19.64 -12.01 -35.23
CA ARG A 430 19.56 -11.11 -36.40
C ARG A 430 18.51 -11.56 -37.40
N MET A 431 17.27 -11.72 -36.96
CA MET A 431 16.13 -11.89 -37.86
C MET A 431 15.72 -10.53 -38.43
N ALA A 432 15.28 -10.51 -39.69
CA ALA A 432 14.68 -9.32 -40.28
C ALA A 432 13.28 -9.16 -39.70
N CYS A 433 13.12 -8.23 -38.76
CA CYS A 433 11.85 -7.96 -38.13
C CYS A 433 10.97 -7.12 -39.06
N PRO A 434 9.70 -7.51 -39.30
CA PRO A 434 8.77 -6.68 -40.03
C PRO A 434 8.33 -5.48 -39.16
N PRO A 435 7.97 -4.33 -39.75
CA PRO A 435 7.32 -3.25 -39.02
C PRO A 435 6.00 -3.70 -38.38
N PRO A 436 5.67 -3.25 -37.15
CA PRO A 436 6.40 -2.25 -36.36
C PRO A 436 7.52 -2.81 -35.45
N LEU A 437 7.79 -4.12 -35.48
CA LEU A 437 8.71 -4.78 -34.55
C LEU A 437 10.17 -4.34 -34.74
N ASP A 438 10.58 -3.89 -35.93
CA ASP A 438 11.94 -3.37 -36.16
C ASP A 438 12.22 -2.08 -35.35
N ALA A 439 11.26 -1.17 -35.29
CA ALA A 439 11.33 0.03 -34.46
C ALA A 439 11.34 -0.35 -32.98
N MET A 440 10.43 -1.22 -32.54
CA MET A 440 10.33 -1.65 -31.14
C MET A 440 11.60 -2.37 -30.65
N GLU A 441 12.26 -3.16 -31.49
CA GLU A 441 13.55 -3.82 -31.17
C GLU A 441 14.68 -2.80 -30.96
N THR A 442 14.68 -1.72 -31.73
CA THR A 442 15.63 -0.61 -31.58
C THR A 442 15.35 0.12 -30.26
N THR A 443 14.10 0.50 -30.03
CA THR A 443 13.66 1.15 -28.78
C THR A 443 14.00 0.31 -27.55
N LEU A 444 13.76 -1.00 -27.58
CA LEU A 444 14.11 -1.89 -26.46
C LEU A 444 15.62 -1.90 -26.21
N THR A 445 16.43 -2.00 -27.26
CA THR A 445 17.90 -2.00 -27.13
C THR A 445 18.41 -0.70 -26.52
N ASP A 446 17.90 0.44 -27.00
CA ASP A 446 18.28 1.77 -26.51
C ASP A 446 17.75 2.03 -25.08
N THR A 447 16.60 1.46 -24.73
CA THR A 447 16.05 1.53 -23.38
C THR A 447 16.92 0.74 -22.41
N LEU A 448 17.22 -0.53 -22.68
CA LEU A 448 18.09 -1.35 -21.83
C LEU A 448 19.48 -0.74 -21.63
N ALA A 449 20.02 -0.06 -22.65
CA ALA A 449 21.30 0.62 -22.56
C ALA A 449 21.28 1.87 -21.66
N ALA A 450 20.11 2.48 -21.46
CA ALA A 450 19.93 3.68 -20.64
C ALA A 450 19.49 3.39 -19.19
N VAL A 451 19.04 2.17 -18.88
CA VAL A 451 18.60 1.82 -17.52
C VAL A 451 19.74 2.02 -16.53
N ALA A 452 19.48 2.83 -15.51
CA ALA A 452 20.38 3.04 -14.38
C ALA A 452 19.76 2.54 -13.05
N GLN A 453 18.41 2.59 -12.95
CA GLN A 453 17.67 2.25 -11.74
C GLN A 453 16.38 1.51 -12.06
N HIS A 454 15.87 0.78 -11.08
CA HIS A 454 14.57 0.12 -11.13
C HIS A 454 13.83 0.27 -9.80
N GLN A 455 12.51 0.20 -9.87
CA GLN A 455 11.60 0.26 -8.73
C GLN A 455 10.53 -0.80 -8.90
N ILE A 456 10.21 -1.56 -7.85
CA ILE A 456 9.17 -2.61 -7.90
C ILE A 456 8.11 -2.32 -6.84
N ARG A 457 6.85 -2.34 -7.27
CA ARG A 457 5.67 -2.26 -6.42
C ARG A 457 4.67 -3.34 -6.76
N GLY A 458 4.54 -4.30 -5.85
CA GLY A 458 3.67 -5.47 -6.00
C GLY A 458 4.02 -6.26 -7.26
N GLU A 459 3.32 -6.03 -8.37
CA GLU A 459 3.56 -6.70 -9.64
C GLU A 459 3.96 -5.73 -10.75
N THR A 460 4.40 -4.52 -10.41
CA THR A 460 4.82 -3.49 -11.36
C THR A 460 6.29 -3.19 -11.14
N MET A 461 7.07 -3.14 -12.22
CA MET A 461 8.43 -2.67 -12.22
C MET A 461 8.54 -1.46 -13.14
N VAL A 462 9.12 -0.38 -12.64
CA VAL A 462 9.48 0.79 -13.44
C VAL A 462 10.99 0.84 -13.58
N LEU A 463 11.45 1.17 -14.79
CA LEU A 463 12.88 1.39 -15.09
C LEU A 463 13.10 2.88 -15.33
N TYR A 464 14.16 3.41 -14.73
CA TYR A 464 14.57 4.80 -14.86
C TYR A 464 15.96 4.91 -15.51
N ASP A 465 16.18 6.00 -16.22
CA ASP A 465 17.50 6.40 -16.70
C ASP A 465 18.36 7.03 -15.59
N ASP A 466 19.53 7.55 -15.97
CA ASP A 466 20.50 8.16 -15.06
C ASP A 466 20.05 9.53 -14.50
N VAL A 467 19.09 10.18 -15.14
CA VAL A 467 18.48 11.44 -14.68
C VAL A 467 17.18 11.25 -13.92
N GLY A 468 16.72 10.00 -13.77
CA GLY A 468 15.51 9.66 -13.01
C GLY A 468 14.22 9.73 -13.82
N MET A 469 14.30 9.83 -15.15
CA MET A 469 13.10 9.77 -15.99
C MET A 469 12.65 8.33 -16.20
N GLU A 470 11.32 8.13 -16.20
CA GLU A 470 10.71 6.85 -16.54
C GLU A 470 11.00 6.48 -18.00
N ILE A 471 11.57 5.31 -18.24
CA ILE A 471 11.89 4.83 -19.60
C ILE A 471 11.23 3.50 -19.95
N ALA A 472 10.71 2.75 -18.97
CA ALA A 472 9.88 1.58 -19.20
C ALA A 472 9.02 1.23 -17.98
N VAL A 473 7.84 0.66 -18.23
CA VAL A 473 6.98 0.05 -17.21
C VAL A 473 6.70 -1.39 -17.59
N LEU A 474 6.83 -2.29 -16.62
CA LEU A 474 6.68 -3.71 -16.78
C LEU A 474 5.78 -4.31 -15.71
N SER A 475 5.13 -5.42 -16.05
CA SER A 475 4.30 -6.19 -15.15
C SER A 475 4.82 -7.60 -14.91
N ALA A 476 4.83 -8.04 -13.66
CA ALA A 476 5.09 -9.42 -13.31
C ALA A 476 3.94 -10.31 -13.80
N VAL A 477 4.29 -11.37 -14.54
CA VAL A 477 3.35 -12.41 -14.98
C VAL A 477 3.65 -13.68 -14.21
N HIS A 478 2.75 -14.03 -13.29
CA HIS A 478 2.80 -15.29 -12.56
C HIS A 478 2.00 -16.34 -13.33
N LEU A 479 2.66 -17.42 -13.76
CA LEU A 479 1.96 -18.59 -14.30
C LEU A 479 1.13 -19.21 -13.17
N ARG A 480 -0.20 -19.13 -13.28
CA ARG A 480 -1.13 -19.80 -12.36
C ARG A 480 -1.22 -21.31 -12.62
#